data_AF-A0A0C1GBC1-F1
#
_entry.id   AF-A0A0C1GBC1-F1
#
_cell.length_a   1.000
_cell.length_b   1.000
_cell.length_c   1.000
_cell.angle_alpha   90.00
_cell.angle_beta   90.00
_cell.angle_gamma   90.00
#
_symmetry.space_group_name_H-M   'P 1'
#
loop_
_entity.id
_entity.type
_entity.pdbx_description
1 polymer ?
#
loop_
_entity_poly.entity_id
_entity_poly.type
_entity_poly.pdbx_seq_one_letter_code
_entity_poly.pdbx_strand_id
1 'polypeptide(L)'
;MTETWTLILGLSAATFTVRLSGYLLGRRLPDHGPWARGLQALPGCLILSLVTYLLMQGGPQEWTAGAAALAVALITRSLPLTMGAGIAAICLLRAYF
;
A
#
# COMPACT_ATOMS: atom_id res chain seq x y z
N MET A 1 27.11 15.52 -12.67
CA MET A 1 27.19 15.72 -11.20
C MET A 1 26.19 16.77 -10.70
N THR A 2 25.95 17.86 -11.45
CA THR A 2 24.95 18.90 -11.11
C THR A 2 23.50 18.47 -11.35
N GLU A 3 23.24 17.64 -12.37
CA GLU A 3 21.90 17.11 -12.69
C GLU A 3 21.29 16.26 -11.58
N THR A 4 22.10 15.47 -10.87
CA THR A 4 21.61 14.67 -9.74
C THR A 4 21.14 15.57 -8.60
N TRP A 5 21.87 16.65 -8.31
CA TRP A 5 21.50 17.60 -7.26
C TRP A 5 20.25 18.39 -7.58
N THR A 6 20.06 18.81 -8.84
CA THR A 6 18.83 19.49 -9.26
C THR A 6 17.63 18.55 -9.19
N LEU A 7 17.79 17.28 -9.56
CA LEU A 7 16.73 16.27 -9.39
C LEU A 7 16.41 16.00 -7.93
N ILE A 8 17.42 15.85 -7.07
CA ILE A 8 17.22 15.65 -5.62
C ILE A 8 16.48 16.84 -5.01
N LEU A 9 16.91 18.07 -5.31
CA LEU A 9 16.26 19.27 -4.79
C LEU A 9 14.83 19.43 -5.33
N GLY A 10 14.63 19.15 -6.62
CA GLY A 10 13.31 19.19 -7.25
C GLY A 10 12.35 18.16 -6.65
N LEU A 11 12.76 16.90 -6.53
CA LEU A 11 11.95 15.83 -5.95
C LEU A 11 11.70 16.05 -4.45
N SER A 12 12.69 16.57 -3.72
CA SER A 12 12.55 16.94 -2.32
C SER A 12 11.50 18.05 -2.17
N ALA A 13 11.63 19.15 -2.91
CA ALA A 13 10.67 20.25 -2.90
C ALA A 13 9.25 19.78 -3.27
N ALA A 14 9.12 18.94 -4.30
CA ALA A 14 7.85 18.35 -4.71
C ALA A 14 7.24 17.49 -3.59
N THR A 15 8.03 16.63 -2.96
CA THR A 15 7.59 15.76 -1.85
C THR A 15 7.09 16.59 -0.67
N PHE A 16 7.84 17.62 -0.28
CA PHE A 16 7.43 18.52 0.80
C PHE A 16 6.18 19.31 0.44
N THR A 17 6.05 19.77 -0.80
CA THR A 17 4.87 20.50 -1.27
C THR A 17 3.62 19.62 -1.23
N VAL A 18 3.72 18.36 -1.67
CA VAL A 18 2.60 17.39 -1.62
C VAL A 18 2.20 17.11 -0.16
N ARG A 19 3.16 16.85 0.73
CA ARG A 19 2.87 16.64 2.16
C ARG A 19 2.24 17.87 2.81
N LEU A 20 2.76 19.07 2.53
CA LEU A 20 2.24 20.31 3.08
C LEU A 20 0.82 20.58 2.57
N SER A 21 0.59 20.37 1.27
CA SER A 21 -0.74 20.49 0.67
C SER A 21 -1.73 19.52 1.30
N GLY A 22 -1.35 18.25 1.46
CA GLY A 22 -2.17 17.24 2.12
C GLY A 22 -2.51 17.60 3.57
N TYR A 23 -1.54 18.15 4.32
CA TYR A 23 -1.77 18.63 5.69
C TYR A 23 -2.75 19.81 5.75
N LEU A 24 -2.57 20.79 4.87
CA LEU A 24 -3.41 21.99 4.81
C LEU A 24 -4.84 21.66 4.34
N LEU A 25 -4.98 20.80 3.34
CA LEU A 25 -6.28 20.32 2.87
C LEU A 25 -6.96 19.42 3.91
N GLY A 26 -6.20 18.56 4.58
CA GLY A 26 -6.71 17.66 5.62
C GLY A 26 -7.39 18.41 6.77
N ARG A 27 -6.88 19.60 7.15
CA ARG A 27 -7.54 20.47 8.14
C ARG A 27 -8.86 21.10 7.67
N ARG A 28 -9.12 21.11 6.36
CA ARG A 28 -10.37 21.62 5.76
C ARG A 28 -11.37 20.51 5.44
N LEU A 29 -10.99 19.24 5.62
CA LEU A 29 -11.89 18.12 5.38
C LEU A 29 -13.00 18.11 6.44
N PRO A 30 -14.25 17.77 6.06
CA PRO A 30 -15.34 17.66 7.02
C PRO A 30 -15.03 16.56 8.05
N ASP A 31 -15.04 16.91 9.34
CA ASP A 31 -14.89 15.94 10.45
C ASP A 31 -16.17 15.13 10.71
N HIS A 32 -17.33 15.64 10.29
CA HIS A 32 -18.63 15.03 10.56
C HIS A 32 -19.47 14.87 9.29
N GLY A 33 -20.27 13.80 9.24
CA GLY A 33 -21.22 13.53 8.16
C GLY A 33 -20.86 12.33 7.27
N PRO A 34 -21.66 12.08 6.21
CA PRO A 34 -21.43 10.97 5.28
C PRO A 34 -20.11 11.09 4.51
N TRP A 35 -19.68 12.31 4.17
CA TRP A 35 -18.42 12.57 3.47
C TRP A 35 -17.19 12.23 4.30
N ALA A 36 -17.20 12.56 5.60
CA ALA A 36 -16.12 12.22 6.53
C ALA A 36 -15.88 10.69 6.59
N ARG A 37 -16.97 9.91 6.66
CA ARG A 37 -16.92 8.44 6.64
C ARG A 37 -16.35 7.90 5.33
N GLY A 38 -16.74 8.46 4.19
CA GLY A 38 -16.18 8.11 2.88
C GLY A 38 -14.68 8.39 2.80
N LEU A 39 -14.26 9.56 3.30
CA LEU A 39 -12.85 9.98 3.32
C LEU A 39 -12.00 9.10 4.25
N GLN A 40 -12.54 8.67 5.39
CA GLN A 40 -11.87 7.74 6.31
C GLN A 40 -11.77 6.31 5.75
N ALA A 41 -12.70 5.91 4.87
CA ALA A 41 -12.70 4.60 4.22
C ALA A 41 -11.78 4.55 2.99
N LEU A 42 -11.46 5.68 2.36
CA LEU A 42 -10.58 5.78 1.18
C LEU A 42 -9.26 5.00 1.32
N PRO A 43 -8.47 5.13 2.40
CA PRO A 43 -7.20 4.44 2.53
C PRO A 43 -7.36 2.92 2.42
N GLY A 44 -8.35 2.35 3.10
CA GLY A 44 -8.66 0.92 3.05
C GLY A 44 -9.15 0.49 1.67
N CYS A 45 -10.06 1.25 1.06
CA CYS A 45 -10.57 0.95 -0.29
C CYS A 45 -9.47 1.02 -1.36
N LEU A 46 -8.54 1.97 -1.25
CA LEU A 46 -7.41 2.10 -2.17
C LEU A 46 -6.47 0.89 -2.07
N ILE A 47 -6.14 0.46 -0.85
CA ILE A 47 -5.33 -0.73 -0.63
C ILE A 47 -6.04 -1.97 -1.19
N LEU A 48 -7.33 -2.14 -0.91
CA LEU A 48 -8.12 -3.27 -1.40
C LEU A 48 -8.17 -3.31 -2.93
N SER A 49 -8.43 -2.15 -3.57
CA SER A 49 -8.45 -2.03 -5.02
C SER A 49 -7.09 -2.36 -5.64
N LEU A 50 -5.99 -1.83 -5.07
CA LEU A 50 -4.64 -2.11 -5.53
C LEU A 50 -4.27 -3.58 -5.39
N VAL A 51 -4.55 -4.19 -4.23
CA VAL A 51 -4.29 -5.62 -4.00
C VAL A 51 -5.12 -6.48 -4.95
N THR A 52 -6.38 -6.13 -5.16
CA THR A 52 -7.25 -6.83 -6.12
C THR A 52 -6.68 -6.76 -7.53
N TYR A 53 -6.25 -5.57 -7.96
CA TYR A 53 -5.64 -5.38 -9.28
C TYR A 53 -4.34 -6.16 -9.44
N LEU A 54 -3.45 -6.12 -8.44
CA LEU A 54 -2.20 -6.89 -8.43
C LEU A 54 -2.47 -8.40 -8.52
N LEU A 55 -3.45 -8.91 -7.77
CA LEU A 55 -3.85 -10.32 -7.86
C LEU A 55 -4.48 -10.67 -9.22
N MET A 56 -5.23 -9.77 -9.83
CA MET A 56 -5.79 -9.99 -11.17
C MET A 56 -4.73 -10.01 -12.27
N GLN A 57 -3.67 -9.21 -12.14
CA GLN A 57 -2.51 -9.29 -13.05
C GLN A 57 -1.64 -10.52 -12.77
N GLY A 58 -1.63 -10.99 -11.53
CA GLY A 58 -0.83 -12.11 -11.08
C GLY A 58 -1.34 -13.47 -11.57
N GLY A 59 -0.42 -14.43 -11.63
CA GLY A 59 -0.72 -15.82 -11.98
C GLY A 59 -1.27 -16.65 -10.81
N PRO A 60 -1.52 -17.96 -11.00
CA PRO A 60 -2.00 -18.87 -9.96
C PRO A 60 -1.10 -18.90 -8.71
N GLN A 61 0.21 -18.69 -8.90
CA GLN A 61 1.20 -18.60 -7.82
C GLN A 61 0.97 -17.38 -6.91
N GLU A 62 0.56 -16.24 -7.46
CA GLU A 62 0.32 -15.03 -6.67
C GLU A 62 -0.97 -15.16 -5.86
N TRP A 63 -1.98 -15.84 -6.41
CA TRP A 63 -3.20 -16.17 -5.69
C TRP A 63 -2.95 -17.11 -4.51
N THR A 64 -2.13 -18.15 -4.67
CA THR A 64 -1.81 -19.07 -3.57
C THR A 64 -0.96 -18.40 -2.49
N ALA A 65 0.02 -17.57 -2.87
CA ALA A 65 0.78 -16.76 -1.92
C ALA A 65 -0.10 -15.75 -1.16
N GLY A 66 -1.01 -15.07 -1.88
CA GLY A 66 -1.98 -14.14 -1.29
C GLY A 66 -2.94 -14.83 -0.30
N ALA A 67 -3.42 -16.03 -0.64
CA ALA A 67 -4.26 -16.83 0.26
C ALA A 67 -3.51 -17.28 1.51
N ALA A 68 -2.24 -17.69 1.37
CA ALA A 68 -1.39 -18.05 2.51
C ALA A 68 -1.14 -16.86 3.43
N ALA A 69 -0.83 -15.69 2.86
CA ALA A 69 -0.69 -14.45 3.61
C ALA A 69 -1.98 -14.09 4.35
N LEU A 70 -3.14 -14.21 3.69
CA LEU A 70 -4.45 -13.96 4.30
C LEU A 70 -4.73 -14.92 5.48
N ALA A 71 -4.43 -16.21 5.33
CA ALA A 71 -4.58 -17.19 6.41
C ALA A 71 -3.72 -16.84 7.63
N VAL A 72 -2.46 -16.46 7.42
CA VAL A 72 -1.56 -16.02 8.50
C VAL A 72 -2.07 -14.74 9.16
N ALA A 73 -2.59 -13.79 8.37
CA ALA A 73 -3.16 -12.55 8.89
C ALA A 73 -4.34 -12.82 9.84
N LEU A 74 -5.21 -13.76 9.47
CA LEU A 74 -6.41 -14.12 10.25
C LEU A 74 -6.05 -14.80 11.58
N ILE A 75 -5.04 -15.67 11.59
CA ILE A 75 -4.64 -16.42 12.78
C ILE A 75 -3.82 -15.55 13.73
N THR A 76 -2.80 -14.88 13.22
CA THR A 76 -1.79 -14.21 14.06
C THR A 76 -2.20 -12.79 14.44
N ARG A 77 -3.02 -12.13 13.61
CA ARG A 77 -3.37 -10.69 13.73
C ARG A 77 -2.16 -9.75 13.86
N SER A 78 -0.96 -10.21 13.49
CA SER A 78 0.27 -9.42 13.54
C SER A 78 0.81 -9.14 12.14
N LEU A 79 0.89 -7.87 11.79
CA LEU A 79 1.43 -7.39 10.51
C LEU A 79 2.81 -7.97 10.12
N PRO A 80 3.83 -8.01 11.00
CA PRO A 80 5.16 -8.46 10.59
C PRO A 80 5.20 -9.95 10.21
N LEU A 81 4.46 -10.81 10.93
CA LEU A 81 4.39 -12.23 10.58
C LEU A 81 3.62 -12.47 9.27
N THR A 82 2.56 -11.71 9.03
CA THR A 82 1.82 -11.77 7.75
C THR A 82 2.70 -11.39 6.56
N MET A 83 3.46 -10.30 6.70
CA MET A 83 4.40 -9.85 5.67
C MET A 83 5.48 -10.91 5.41
N GLY A 84 6.11 -11.43 6.47
CA GLY A 84 7.14 -12.46 6.35
C GLY A 84 6.61 -13.74 5.69
N ALA A 85 5.43 -14.22 6.09
CA ALA A 85 4.83 -15.42 5.52
C ALA A 85 4.46 -15.24 4.04
N GLY A 86 3.89 -14.09 3.66
CA GLY A 86 3.55 -13.79 2.27
C GLY A 86 4.79 -13.73 1.36
N ILE A 87 5.84 -13.04 1.81
CA ILE A 87 7.12 -12.96 1.07
C ILE A 87 7.77 -14.34 0.95
N ALA A 88 7.80 -15.12 2.03
CA ALA A 88 8.34 -16.47 2.00
C ALA A 88 7.56 -17.39 1.05
N ALA A 89 6.22 -17.31 1.07
CA ALA A 89 5.36 -18.10 0.20
C ALA A 89 5.60 -17.79 -1.28
N ILE A 90 5.60 -16.51 -1.68
CA ILE A 90 5.83 -16.15 -3.09
C ILE A 90 7.26 -16.47 -3.53
N CYS A 91 8.25 -16.28 -2.65
CA CYS A 91 9.65 -16.58 -2.96
C CYS A 91 9.84 -18.08 -3.21
N LEU A 92 9.27 -18.94 -2.37
CA LEU A 92 9.31 -20.39 -2.54
C LEU A 92 8.57 -20.85 -3.80
N LEU A 93 7.37 -20.30 -4.05
CA LEU A 93 6.57 -20.65 -5.23
C LEU A 93 7.29 -20.28 -6.53
N ARG A 94 7.95 -19.12 -6.57
CA ARG A 94 8.70 -18.65 -7.74
C ARG A 94 10.07 -19.33 -7.90
N ALA A 95 10.68 -19.78 -6.81
CA ALA A 95 11.95 -20.50 -6.85
C ALA A 95 11.77 -21.95 -7.33
N TYR A 96 10.63 -22.56 -7.04
CA TYR A 96 10.36 -23.96 -7.36
C TYR A 96 9.64 -24.15 -8.71
N PHE A 97 9.13 -23.07 -9.32
CA PHE A 97 8.22 -23.13 -10.47
C PHE A 97 8.33 -21.87 -11.34
#